data_AF-A0A9W7PNY1-F1
#
_entry.id   AF-A0A9W7PNY1-F1
#
_cell.length_a   1.000
_cell.length_b   1.000
_cell.length_c   1.000
_cell.angle_alpha   90.00
_cell.angle_beta   90.00
_cell.angle_gamma   90.00
#
_symmetry.space_group_name_H-M   'P 1'
#
loop_
_entity.id
_entity.type
_entity.pdbx_description
1 polymer ?
#
loop_
_entity_poly.entity_id
_entity_poly.type
_entity_poly.pdbx_seq_one_letter_code
_entity_poly.pdbx_strand_id
1 'polypeptide(L)'
;MLKKEVSIEDIYQEILDGKRIRFPPNTWKEDIDNKMARRVLTYLLNSILKWNKEDIRKKWNTKLLVKYRLRGLLKHRYENSPFKAINDLYPNQFKEWEFGMTPLNFWTKEKALTILKWIIEEKEGLSQEKLLGLYGKKWLKKNKLSAPLAMYWNSSPYAMINDLYPGRFKEWEFGMTPNNFWTKEKALEALKWTIEEKERLTPKQLLDIYNIKWLKTHGLASACQIIWGNSPFRMINDLYRNRFKEWEFRVTPVGYWSKRKALEALRWTIEEKEKLSEKQLLKVFNQKWLIKQKLWTPLKCYWKGSPYEMLIALYPNRFSKNMLKGYI
;
A
#
# COMPACT_ATOMS: atom_id res chain seq x y z
N MET A 1 65.96 -30.75 0.40
CA MET A 1 64.48 -30.63 0.33
C MET A 1 64.07 -29.39 1.10
N LEU A 2 63.61 -28.33 0.41
CA LEU A 2 63.02 -27.16 1.07
C LEU A 2 61.75 -27.62 1.81
N LYS A 3 61.74 -27.51 3.14
CA LYS A 3 60.53 -27.71 3.96
C LYS A 3 59.46 -26.74 3.44
N LYS A 4 58.42 -27.26 2.80
CA LYS A 4 57.25 -26.45 2.43
C LYS A 4 56.68 -25.91 3.74
N GLU A 5 56.74 -24.59 3.95
CA GLU A 5 56.12 -23.98 5.11
C GLU A 5 54.63 -24.34 5.09
N VAL A 6 54.17 -24.99 6.16
CA VAL A 6 52.78 -25.40 6.30
C VAL A 6 51.94 -24.13 6.44
N SER A 7 51.06 -23.87 5.48
CA SER A 7 50.19 -22.70 5.53
C SER A 7 49.04 -22.90 6.51
N ILE A 8 48.40 -21.80 6.94
CA ILE A 8 47.24 -21.89 7.82
C ILE A 8 46.05 -22.59 7.13
N GLU A 9 45.95 -22.48 5.81
CA GLU A 9 44.98 -23.18 4.98
C GLU A 9 45.24 -24.70 4.95
N ASP A 10 46.50 -25.12 4.89
CA ASP A 10 46.87 -26.55 4.98
C ASP A 10 46.46 -27.13 6.34
N ILE A 11 46.76 -26.41 7.43
CA ILE A 11 46.33 -26.78 8.80
C ILE A 11 44.81 -26.84 8.88
N TYR A 12 44.11 -25.90 8.24
CA TYR A 12 42.66 -25.89 8.24
C TYR A 12 42.09 -27.08 7.46
N GLN A 13 42.67 -27.42 6.31
CA GLN A 13 42.27 -28.58 5.52
C GLN A 13 42.51 -29.88 6.29
N GLU A 14 43.64 -30.03 7.01
CA GLU A 14 43.88 -31.17 7.90
C GLU A 14 42.79 -31.33 8.97
N ILE A 15 42.27 -30.22 9.50
CA ILE A 15 41.19 -30.23 10.49
C ILE A 15 39.87 -30.68 9.87
N LEU A 16 39.59 -30.23 8.65
CA LEU A 16 38.39 -30.64 7.91
C LEU A 16 38.46 -32.10 7.48
N ASP A 17 39.64 -32.59 7.10
CA ASP A 17 39.93 -33.99 6.77
C ASP A 17 39.92 -34.92 8.00
N GLY A 18 39.89 -34.37 9.23
CA GLY A 18 39.93 -35.13 10.47
C GLY A 18 41.33 -35.62 10.88
N LYS A 19 42.38 -35.26 10.15
CA LYS A 19 43.79 -35.56 10.50
C LYS A 19 44.23 -34.81 11.76
N ARG A 20 43.58 -33.69 12.06
CA ARG A 20 43.84 -32.83 13.22
C ARG A 20 42.53 -32.44 13.90
N ILE A 21 42.51 -32.43 15.23
CA ILE A 21 41.28 -32.14 16.01
C ILE A 21 40.98 -30.63 16.05
N ARG A 22 42.03 -29.79 16.14
CA ARG A 22 41.93 -28.34 16.32
C ARG A 22 43.18 -27.62 15.81
N PHE A 23 43.04 -26.33 15.58
CA PHE A 23 44.19 -25.45 15.32
C PHE A 23 45.22 -25.54 16.46
N PRO A 24 46.51 -25.34 16.17
CA PRO A 24 47.55 -25.26 17.19
C PRO A 24 47.17 -24.31 18.34
N PRO A 25 47.67 -24.56 19.57
CA PRO A 25 47.48 -23.62 20.67
C PRO A 25 47.90 -22.20 20.29
N ASN A 26 47.18 -21.21 20.81
CA ASN A 26 47.43 -19.78 20.62
C ASN A 26 47.35 -19.24 19.19
N THR A 27 47.07 -20.05 18.16
CA THR A 27 46.93 -19.59 16.75
C THR A 27 46.10 -18.31 16.63
N TRP A 28 44.94 -18.24 17.29
CA TRP A 28 44.07 -17.06 17.23
C TRP A 28 44.46 -15.94 18.20
N LYS A 29 45.17 -16.25 19.28
CA LYS A 29 45.60 -15.21 20.23
C LYS A 29 46.76 -14.40 19.65
N GLU A 30 47.65 -15.07 18.92
CA GLU A 30 48.84 -14.49 18.29
C GLU A 30 48.55 -13.82 16.93
N ASP A 31 47.38 -14.09 16.32
CA ASP A 31 46.93 -13.47 15.06
C ASP A 31 46.42 -12.03 15.25
N ILE A 32 47.25 -11.15 15.83
CA ILE A 32 46.85 -9.81 16.31
C ILE A 32 46.16 -8.97 15.21
N ASP A 33 46.60 -9.08 13.95
CA ASP A 33 46.09 -8.33 12.80
C ASP A 33 44.95 -9.02 12.03
N ASN A 34 44.42 -10.14 12.55
CA ASN A 34 43.44 -11.01 11.91
C ASN A 34 43.89 -11.58 10.53
N LYS A 35 45.18 -11.55 10.19
CA LYS A 35 45.65 -11.98 8.87
C LYS A 35 45.39 -13.47 8.64
N MET A 36 45.67 -14.32 9.63
CA MET A 36 45.39 -15.75 9.54
C MET A 36 43.89 -16.02 9.52
N ALA A 37 43.11 -15.31 10.35
CA ALA A 37 41.66 -15.43 10.37
C ALA A 37 41.04 -15.07 9.01
N ARG A 38 41.45 -13.97 8.38
CA ARG A 38 40.99 -13.58 7.04
C ARG A 38 41.34 -14.63 6.00
N ARG A 39 42.55 -15.21 6.04
CA ARG A 39 42.97 -16.29 5.13
C ARG A 39 42.08 -17.53 5.26
N VAL A 40 41.84 -18.00 6.48
CA VAL A 40 40.97 -19.16 6.75
C VAL A 40 39.54 -18.92 6.30
N LEU A 41 38.96 -17.76 6.60
CA LEU A 41 37.60 -17.42 6.19
C LEU A 41 37.49 -17.27 4.66
N THR A 42 38.50 -16.69 4.02
CA THR A 42 38.57 -16.58 2.55
C THR A 42 38.64 -17.95 1.89
N TYR A 43 39.47 -18.86 2.44
CA TYR A 43 39.58 -20.23 1.97
C TYR A 43 38.24 -20.99 2.13
N LEU A 44 37.56 -20.83 3.27
CA LEU A 44 36.23 -21.40 3.49
C LEU A 44 35.23 -20.93 2.43
N LEU A 45 35.15 -19.62 2.18
CA LEU A 45 34.15 -19.04 1.27
C LEU A 45 34.44 -19.36 -0.20
N ASN A 46 35.70 -19.23 -0.63
CA ASN A 46 36.07 -19.28 -2.04
C ASN A 46 36.44 -20.69 -2.51
N SER A 47 37.15 -21.47 -1.68
CA SER A 47 37.68 -22.78 -2.09
C SER A 47 36.74 -23.92 -1.70
N ILE A 48 36.23 -23.90 -0.46
CA ILE A 48 35.41 -25.00 0.08
C ILE A 48 33.93 -24.81 -0.30
N LEU A 49 33.36 -23.66 0.06
CA LEU A 49 31.93 -23.39 -0.14
C LEU A 49 31.60 -22.90 -1.55
N LYS A 50 32.55 -22.19 -2.18
CA LYS A 50 32.38 -21.54 -3.49
C LYS A 50 31.13 -20.64 -3.54
N TRP A 51 30.93 -19.85 -2.49
CA TRP A 51 29.73 -19.03 -2.31
C TRP A 51 29.84 -17.67 -2.97
N ASN A 52 28.72 -17.20 -3.53
CA ASN A 52 28.57 -15.81 -3.93
C ASN A 52 28.03 -14.94 -2.76
N LYS A 53 27.90 -13.62 -2.99
CA LYS A 53 27.38 -12.69 -1.98
C LYS A 53 25.98 -13.05 -1.48
N GLU A 54 25.13 -13.61 -2.34
CA GLU A 54 23.76 -13.98 -1.99
C GLU A 54 23.71 -15.24 -1.11
N ASP A 55 24.58 -16.21 -1.35
CA ASP A 55 24.78 -17.36 -0.48
C ASP A 55 25.24 -16.92 0.91
N ILE A 56 26.19 -15.97 0.98
CA ILE A 56 26.65 -15.38 2.25
C ILE A 56 25.46 -14.77 3.02
N ARG A 57 24.64 -13.92 2.40
CA ARG A 57 23.47 -13.31 3.06
C ARG A 57 22.50 -14.37 3.61
N LYS A 58 22.25 -15.43 2.85
CA LYS A 58 21.26 -16.46 3.22
C LYS A 58 21.76 -17.45 4.25
N LYS A 59 23.02 -17.87 4.16
CA LYS A 59 23.52 -19.07 4.84
C LYS A 59 24.60 -18.77 5.91
N TRP A 60 25.20 -17.58 5.91
CA TRP A 60 26.23 -17.22 6.89
C TRP A 60 25.65 -17.02 8.28
N ASN A 61 26.06 -17.86 9.24
CA ASN A 61 25.63 -17.79 10.63
C ASN A 61 26.59 -18.56 11.57
N THR A 62 26.39 -18.43 12.87
CA THR A 62 27.22 -19.10 13.90
C THR A 62 27.20 -20.63 13.75
N LYS A 63 26.05 -21.25 13.43
CA LYS A 63 25.94 -22.72 13.29
C LYS A 63 26.80 -23.23 12.14
N LEU A 64 26.84 -22.51 11.02
CA LEU A 64 27.71 -22.80 9.89
C LEU A 64 29.18 -22.76 10.31
N LEU A 65 29.61 -21.68 10.97
CA LEU A 65 30.99 -21.52 11.41
C LEU A 65 31.42 -22.60 12.41
N VAL A 66 30.52 -23.01 13.30
CA VAL A 66 30.75 -24.14 14.23
C VAL A 66 30.87 -25.46 13.46
N LYS A 67 29.99 -25.72 12.47
CA LYS A 67 30.06 -26.91 11.60
C LYS A 67 31.42 -27.04 10.92
N TYR A 68 31.95 -25.92 10.44
CA TYR A 68 33.26 -25.84 9.76
C TYR A 68 34.44 -25.66 10.73
N ARG A 69 34.29 -26.03 12.01
CA ARG A 69 35.35 -26.02 13.04
C ARG A 69 35.96 -24.64 13.34
N LEU A 70 35.27 -23.54 13.02
CA LEU A 70 35.73 -22.16 13.22
C LEU A 70 35.21 -21.49 14.51
N ARG A 71 34.69 -22.27 15.46
CA ARG A 71 34.21 -21.72 16.75
C ARG A 71 35.31 -20.97 17.52
N GLY A 72 36.52 -21.52 17.53
CA GLY A 72 37.68 -20.90 18.20
C GLY A 72 38.07 -19.57 17.57
N LEU A 73 38.15 -19.53 16.24
CA LEU A 73 38.39 -18.31 15.46
C LEU A 73 37.36 -17.23 15.79
N LEU A 74 36.07 -17.58 15.75
CA LEU A 74 34.99 -16.62 15.99
C LEU A 74 35.03 -16.05 17.41
N LYS A 75 35.29 -16.90 18.41
CA LYS A 75 35.38 -16.49 19.82
C LYS A 75 36.55 -15.52 20.06
N HIS A 76 37.72 -15.83 19.51
CA HIS A 76 38.95 -15.10 19.83
C HIS A 76 39.19 -13.85 18.98
N ARG A 77 38.71 -13.82 17.73
CA ARG A 77 38.97 -12.70 16.82
C ARG A 77 37.77 -11.79 16.58
N TYR A 78 36.56 -12.28 16.82
CA TYR A 78 35.32 -11.60 16.41
C TYR A 78 34.24 -11.61 17.49
N GLU A 79 34.59 -11.85 18.76
CA GLU A 79 33.66 -11.80 19.90
C GLU A 79 32.38 -12.65 19.71
N ASN A 80 32.51 -13.82 19.08
CA ASN A 80 31.40 -14.68 18.69
C ASN A 80 30.41 -14.06 17.68
N SER A 81 30.77 -13.00 16.97
CA SER A 81 29.93 -12.35 15.95
C SER A 81 30.30 -12.79 14.53
N PRO A 82 29.41 -13.57 13.85
CA PRO A 82 29.58 -13.87 12.42
C PRO A 82 29.59 -12.61 11.55
N PHE A 83 28.90 -11.54 11.96
CA PHE A 83 28.89 -10.28 11.23
C PHE A 83 30.25 -9.58 11.29
N LYS A 84 30.89 -9.52 12.47
CA LYS A 84 32.25 -8.95 12.59
C LYS A 84 33.24 -9.68 11.67
N ALA A 85 33.15 -11.01 11.61
CA ALA A 85 34.01 -11.83 10.75
C ALA A 85 33.84 -11.52 9.24
N ILE A 86 32.60 -11.42 8.77
CA ILE A 86 32.35 -11.15 7.34
C ILE A 86 32.59 -9.68 6.97
N ASN A 87 32.38 -8.74 7.90
CA ASN A 87 32.67 -7.32 7.68
C ASN A 87 34.19 -7.05 7.68
N ASP A 88 35.00 -7.82 8.40
CA ASP A 88 36.47 -7.76 8.30
C ASP A 88 36.97 -8.25 6.92
N LEU A 89 36.34 -9.29 6.36
CA LEU A 89 36.65 -9.77 5.01
C LEU A 89 36.16 -8.84 3.90
N TYR A 90 34.95 -8.30 4.04
CA TYR A 90 34.31 -7.45 3.05
C TYR A 90 33.80 -6.17 3.70
N PRO A 91 34.70 -5.22 4.02
CA PRO A 91 34.36 -3.99 4.72
C PRO A 91 33.20 -3.26 4.06
N ASN A 92 32.15 -3.00 4.84
CA ASN A 92 30.96 -2.23 4.45
C ASN A 92 30.15 -2.80 3.27
N GLN A 93 30.43 -4.03 2.81
CA GLN A 93 29.70 -4.65 1.71
C GLN A 93 28.40 -5.35 2.15
N PHE A 94 28.30 -5.68 3.44
CA PHE A 94 27.12 -6.30 4.03
C PHE A 94 26.62 -5.47 5.20
N LYS A 95 25.31 -5.51 5.44
CA LYS A 95 24.70 -4.98 6.66
C LYS A 95 24.24 -6.13 7.55
N GLU A 96 24.33 -5.94 8.86
CA GLU A 96 24.06 -6.98 9.85
C GLU A 96 22.63 -7.57 9.76
N TRP A 97 21.66 -6.77 9.30
CA TRP A 97 20.27 -7.18 9.09
C TRP A 97 20.00 -7.87 7.74
N GLU A 98 20.97 -7.95 6.84
CA GLU A 98 20.84 -8.68 5.57
C GLU A 98 20.96 -10.20 5.75
N PHE A 99 21.49 -10.64 6.89
CA PHE A 99 21.71 -12.05 7.20
C PHE A 99 20.42 -12.75 7.61
N GLY A 100 20.39 -14.08 7.49
CA GLY A 100 19.21 -14.91 7.81
C GLY A 100 18.68 -14.77 9.24
N MET A 101 19.56 -14.45 10.21
CA MET A 101 19.19 -14.12 11.59
C MET A 101 20.06 -12.97 12.09
N THR A 102 19.42 -11.95 12.65
CA THR A 102 20.09 -10.89 13.41
C THR A 102 20.52 -11.42 14.79
N PRO A 103 21.63 -10.95 15.38
CA PRO A 103 22.02 -11.33 16.73
C PRO A 103 20.96 -11.04 17.79
N LEU A 104 21.10 -11.69 18.95
CA LEU A 104 20.29 -11.39 20.13
C LEU A 104 20.44 -9.90 20.48
N ASN A 105 19.34 -9.22 20.81
CA ASN A 105 19.31 -7.79 21.15
C ASN A 105 19.80 -6.84 20.05
N PHE A 106 19.87 -7.30 18.79
CA PHE A 106 20.26 -6.44 17.67
C PHE A 106 19.28 -5.29 17.43
N TRP A 107 17.98 -5.58 17.55
CA TRP A 107 16.92 -4.61 17.29
C TRP A 107 16.73 -3.67 18.47
N THR A 108 16.78 -2.37 18.18
CA THR A 108 16.13 -1.32 18.96
C THR A 108 15.07 -0.66 18.09
N LYS A 109 14.16 0.10 18.70
CA LYS A 109 13.12 0.84 17.98
C LYS A 109 13.74 1.82 16.98
N GLU A 110 14.73 2.60 17.40
CA GLU A 110 15.44 3.61 16.60
C GLU A 110 16.21 2.97 15.44
N LYS A 111 16.86 1.83 15.70
CA LYS A 111 17.59 1.09 14.67
C LYS A 111 16.66 0.57 13.59
N ALA A 112 15.50 0.04 13.98
CA ALA A 112 14.50 -0.43 13.03
C ALA A 112 13.94 0.71 12.16
N LEU A 113 13.70 1.90 12.74
CA LEU A 113 13.29 3.08 11.98
C LEU A 113 14.38 3.58 11.04
N THR A 114 15.64 3.61 11.49
CA THR A 114 16.79 4.00 10.67
C THR A 114 16.95 3.07 9.46
N ILE A 115 16.85 1.76 9.69
CA ILE A 115 16.93 0.77 8.62
C ILE A 115 15.72 0.89 7.68
N LEU A 116 14.51 1.10 8.21
CA LEU A 116 13.32 1.32 7.39
C LEU A 116 13.48 2.55 6.48
N LYS A 117 13.96 3.67 7.04
CA LYS A 117 14.23 4.90 6.30
C LYS A 117 15.23 4.67 5.17
N TRP A 118 16.36 4.05 5.49
CA TRP A 118 17.39 3.71 4.51
C TRP A 118 16.85 2.83 3.37
N ILE A 119 15.99 1.84 3.70
CA ILE A 119 15.39 0.98 2.67
C ILE A 119 14.47 1.79 1.74
N ILE A 120 13.63 2.65 2.30
CA ILE A 120 12.66 3.46 1.53
C ILE A 120 13.39 4.49 0.66
N GLU A 121 14.32 5.23 1.24
CA GLU A 121 14.91 6.43 0.62
C GLU A 121 16.14 6.10 -0.23
N GLU A 122 17.03 5.23 0.25
CA GLU A 122 18.32 4.98 -0.40
C GLU A 122 18.34 3.68 -1.21
N LYS A 123 17.88 2.58 -0.62
CA LYS A 123 17.95 1.26 -1.28
C LYS A 123 16.95 1.13 -2.42
N GLU A 124 15.69 1.49 -2.18
CA GLU A 124 14.61 1.33 -3.16
C GLU A 124 14.20 2.66 -3.82
N GLY A 125 14.58 3.82 -3.26
CA GLY A 125 14.25 5.14 -3.82
C GLY A 125 12.74 5.32 -4.07
N LEU A 126 11.91 4.87 -3.12
CA LEU A 126 10.47 4.81 -3.32
C LEU A 126 9.83 6.19 -3.28
N SER A 127 9.20 6.58 -4.38
CA SER A 127 8.22 7.67 -4.38
C SER A 127 7.06 7.36 -3.43
N GLN A 128 6.42 8.40 -2.90
CA GLN A 128 5.24 8.27 -2.03
C GLN A 128 4.13 7.36 -2.61
N GLU A 129 3.81 7.49 -3.90
CA GLU A 129 2.79 6.67 -4.55
C GLU A 129 3.15 5.18 -4.57
N LYS A 130 4.39 4.86 -4.95
CA LYS A 130 4.90 3.48 -4.91
C LYS A 130 4.92 2.93 -3.49
N LEU A 131 5.25 3.75 -2.49
CA LEU A 131 5.25 3.34 -1.09
C LEU A 131 3.84 2.94 -0.64
N LEU A 132 2.81 3.74 -0.93
CA LEU A 132 1.42 3.43 -0.57
C LEU A 132 0.91 2.11 -1.18
N GLY A 133 1.35 1.78 -2.39
CA GLY A 133 0.99 0.53 -3.06
C GLY A 133 1.76 -0.71 -2.63
N LEU A 134 3.04 -0.56 -2.23
CA LEU A 134 3.92 -1.69 -1.89
C LEU A 134 4.00 -1.97 -0.39
N TYR A 135 3.94 -0.93 0.44
CA TYR A 135 4.21 -1.01 1.86
C TYR A 135 3.15 -1.83 2.59
N GLY A 136 3.60 -2.78 3.41
CA GLY A 136 2.74 -3.64 4.20
C GLY A 136 3.51 -4.83 4.78
N LYS A 137 2.81 -5.72 5.47
CA LYS A 137 3.44 -6.89 6.16
C LYS A 137 4.32 -7.73 5.23
N LYS A 138 3.88 -7.96 3.99
CA LYS A 138 4.62 -8.74 2.99
C LYS A 138 5.93 -8.04 2.58
N TRP A 139 5.88 -6.74 2.31
CA TRP A 139 7.07 -5.95 1.95
C TRP A 139 8.05 -5.84 3.12
N LEU A 140 7.55 -5.60 4.34
CA LEU A 140 8.38 -5.59 5.56
C LEU A 140 9.05 -6.94 5.81
N LYS A 141 8.34 -8.05 5.58
CA LYS A 141 8.91 -9.41 5.67
C LYS A 141 10.02 -9.65 4.65
N LYS A 142 9.80 -9.23 3.40
CA LYS A 142 10.82 -9.32 2.33
C LYS A 142 12.08 -8.54 2.71
N ASN A 143 11.91 -7.39 3.35
CA ASN A 143 12.98 -6.51 3.83
C ASN A 143 13.47 -6.82 5.26
N LYS A 144 13.19 -8.02 5.79
CA LYS A 144 13.70 -8.51 7.09
C LYS A 144 13.31 -7.67 8.31
N LEU A 145 12.22 -6.90 8.21
CA LEU A 145 11.69 -6.05 9.29
C LEU A 145 10.53 -6.70 10.09
N SER A 146 10.22 -7.98 9.88
CA SER A 146 9.14 -8.65 10.62
C SER A 146 9.37 -8.73 12.13
N ALA A 147 10.61 -8.98 12.57
CA ALA A 147 10.93 -9.09 13.99
C ALA A 147 10.74 -7.75 14.73
N PRO A 148 11.38 -6.63 14.31
CA PRO A 148 11.17 -5.35 14.99
C PRO A 148 9.72 -4.86 14.88
N LEU A 149 9.04 -5.13 13.76
CA LEU A 149 7.61 -4.83 13.59
C LEU A 149 6.75 -5.46 14.69
N ALA A 150 7.00 -6.73 15.02
CA ALA A 150 6.29 -7.43 16.07
C ALA A 150 6.66 -6.90 17.47
N MET A 151 7.95 -6.64 17.71
CA MET A 151 8.47 -6.20 19.02
C MET A 151 7.96 -4.82 19.45
N TYR A 152 7.92 -3.85 18.53
CA TYR A 152 7.70 -2.44 18.90
C TYR A 152 6.39 -1.83 18.39
N TRP A 153 5.74 -2.46 17.41
CA TRP A 153 4.52 -1.91 16.78
C TRP A 153 3.36 -2.91 16.76
N ASN A 154 3.38 -3.94 17.61
CA ASN A 154 2.35 -4.97 17.71
C ASN A 154 1.94 -5.54 16.33
N SER A 155 2.93 -5.77 15.46
CA SER A 155 2.71 -6.24 14.09
C SER A 155 1.87 -5.31 13.21
N SER A 156 1.80 -4.00 13.49
CA SER A 156 1.10 -3.00 12.69
C SER A 156 2.06 -2.26 11.75
N PRO A 157 2.00 -2.50 10.43
CA PRO A 157 2.79 -1.74 9.46
C PRO A 157 2.51 -0.25 9.53
N TYR A 158 1.23 0.12 9.67
CA TYR A 158 0.85 1.53 9.74
C TYR A 158 1.47 2.23 10.95
N ALA A 159 1.45 1.59 12.12
CA ALA A 159 2.08 2.17 13.31
C ALA A 159 3.58 2.40 13.10
N MET A 160 4.28 1.47 12.44
CA MET A 160 5.72 1.61 12.15
C MET A 160 6.01 2.75 11.16
N ILE A 161 5.24 2.87 10.07
CA ILE A 161 5.48 3.95 9.09
C ILE A 161 5.04 5.32 9.61
N ASN A 162 3.99 5.39 10.42
CA ASN A 162 3.58 6.64 11.08
C ASN A 162 4.58 7.07 12.15
N ASP A 163 5.29 6.15 12.79
CA ASP A 163 6.38 6.49 13.71
C ASP A 163 7.62 7.00 12.96
N LEU A 164 7.89 6.47 11.76
CA LEU A 164 8.96 6.99 10.89
C LEU A 164 8.63 8.36 10.28
N TYR A 165 7.39 8.53 9.82
CA TYR A 165 6.89 9.76 9.19
C TYR A 165 5.58 10.21 9.85
N PRO A 166 5.64 10.83 11.04
CA PRO A 166 4.46 11.24 11.80
C PRO A 166 3.48 12.08 11.00
N GLY A 167 2.23 11.61 10.91
CA GLY A 167 1.13 12.34 10.28
C GLY A 167 1.23 12.49 8.76
N ARG A 168 2.27 11.93 8.12
CA ARG A 168 2.48 12.04 6.67
C ARG A 168 1.49 11.22 5.86
N PHE A 169 1.06 10.09 6.40
CA PHE A 169 0.15 9.15 5.74
C PHE A 169 -1.05 8.89 6.62
N LYS A 170 -2.20 8.67 6.00
CA LYS A 170 -3.38 8.10 6.64
C LYS A 170 -3.41 6.60 6.43
N GLU A 171 -3.93 5.87 7.41
CA GLU A 171 -3.94 4.40 7.39
C GLU A 171 -4.71 3.83 6.19
N TRP A 172 -5.77 4.51 5.74
CA TRP A 172 -6.59 4.14 4.59
C TRP A 172 -5.96 4.45 3.23
N GLU A 173 -4.82 5.16 3.17
CA GLU A 173 -4.12 5.40 1.90
C GLU A 173 -3.32 4.18 1.43
N PHE A 174 -3.00 3.26 2.34
CA PHE A 174 -2.28 2.02 2.00
C PHE A 174 -3.23 0.99 1.37
N GLY A 175 -2.67 0.10 0.54
CA GLY A 175 -3.46 -0.86 -0.24
C GLY A 175 -4.35 -1.84 0.55
N MET A 176 -4.12 -2.02 1.87
CA MET A 176 -4.98 -2.82 2.74
C MET A 176 -5.08 -2.20 4.14
N THR A 177 -6.31 -1.93 4.56
CA THR A 177 -6.62 -1.58 5.96
C THR A 177 -6.71 -2.85 6.83
N PRO A 178 -6.44 -2.78 8.14
CA PRO A 178 -6.63 -3.92 9.05
C PRO A 178 -8.07 -4.46 9.07
N ASN A 179 -8.23 -5.68 9.61
CA ASN A 179 -9.55 -6.23 9.91
C ASN A 179 -10.29 -5.31 10.90
N ASN A 180 -11.60 -5.14 10.71
CA ASN A 180 -12.45 -4.27 11.54
C ASN A 180 -11.97 -2.81 11.63
N PHE A 181 -11.18 -2.34 10.65
CA PHE A 181 -10.67 -0.98 10.63
C PHE A 181 -11.77 0.08 10.46
N TRP A 182 -12.74 -0.20 9.59
CA TRP A 182 -13.77 0.75 9.20
C TRP A 182 -14.87 0.88 10.24
N THR A 183 -14.98 2.08 10.83
CA THR A 183 -16.20 2.56 11.48
C THR A 183 -16.87 3.60 10.57
N LYS A 184 -18.12 3.95 10.88
CA LYS A 184 -18.85 4.97 10.11
C LYS A 184 -18.10 6.31 10.12
N GLU A 185 -17.57 6.70 11.27
CA GLU A 185 -16.85 7.96 11.50
C GLU A 185 -15.56 7.99 10.67
N LYS A 186 -14.73 6.94 10.76
CA LYS A 186 -13.48 6.83 9.99
C LYS A 186 -13.74 6.84 8.48
N ALA A 187 -14.79 6.15 8.04
CA ALA A 187 -15.13 6.09 6.63
C ALA A 187 -15.59 7.46 6.10
N LEU A 188 -16.35 8.22 6.89
CA LEU A 188 -16.75 9.57 6.55
C LEU A 188 -15.58 10.56 6.60
N GLU A 189 -14.69 10.44 7.58
CA GLU A 189 -13.44 11.23 7.65
C GLU A 189 -12.57 10.98 6.42
N ALA A 190 -12.34 9.71 6.07
CA ALA A 190 -11.54 9.32 4.91
C ALA A 190 -12.18 9.82 3.60
N LEU A 191 -13.50 9.72 3.47
CA LEU A 191 -14.22 10.25 2.32
C LEU A 191 -14.09 11.78 2.23
N LYS A 192 -14.31 12.48 3.34
CA LYS A 192 -14.20 13.95 3.40
C LYS A 192 -12.81 14.42 3.02
N TRP A 193 -11.79 13.84 3.65
CA TRP A 193 -10.39 14.14 3.34
C TRP A 193 -10.04 13.86 1.87
N THR A 194 -10.55 12.75 1.31
CA THR A 194 -10.31 12.42 -0.10
C THR A 194 -10.92 13.47 -1.04
N ILE A 195 -12.15 13.91 -0.77
CA ILE A 195 -12.87 14.90 -1.58
C ILE A 195 -12.27 16.30 -1.43
N GLU A 196 -12.06 16.74 -0.19
CA GLU A 196 -11.77 18.14 0.13
C GLU A 196 -10.26 18.44 0.10
N GLU A 197 -9.42 17.52 0.59
CA GLU A 197 -7.98 17.77 0.77
C GLU A 197 -7.16 17.14 -0.36
N LYS A 198 -7.40 15.85 -0.64
CA LYS A 198 -6.60 15.09 -1.62
C LYS A 198 -6.91 15.48 -3.06
N GLU A 199 -8.18 15.43 -3.46
CA GLU A 199 -8.59 15.74 -4.83
C GLU A 199 -9.13 17.17 -5.00
N ARG A 200 -9.48 17.86 -3.91
CA ARG A 200 -10.03 19.23 -3.92
C ARG A 200 -11.19 19.39 -4.92
N LEU A 201 -12.12 18.44 -4.89
CA LEU A 201 -13.21 18.36 -5.85
C LEU A 201 -14.24 19.45 -5.64
N THR A 202 -14.60 20.12 -6.72
CA THR A 202 -15.80 20.95 -6.74
C THR A 202 -17.07 20.07 -6.72
N PRO A 203 -18.22 20.60 -6.24
CA PRO A 203 -19.48 19.85 -6.27
C PRO A 203 -19.84 19.33 -7.68
N LYS A 204 -19.54 20.11 -8.72
CA LYS A 204 -19.81 19.72 -10.12
C LYS A 204 -18.95 18.52 -10.53
N GLN A 205 -17.65 18.54 -10.25
CA GLN A 205 -16.76 17.40 -10.55
C GLN A 205 -17.19 16.16 -9.79
N LEU A 206 -17.56 16.32 -8.51
CA LEU A 206 -18.03 15.22 -7.66
C LEU A 206 -19.24 14.50 -8.27
N LEU A 207 -20.24 15.25 -8.78
CA LEU A 207 -21.41 14.68 -9.44
C LEU A 207 -21.08 13.85 -10.70
N ASP A 208 -19.93 14.11 -11.34
CA ASP A 208 -19.56 13.47 -12.59
C ASP A 208 -18.65 12.24 -12.40
N ILE A 209 -17.82 12.23 -11.34
CA ILE A 209 -16.85 11.16 -11.09
C ILE A 209 -17.26 10.22 -9.95
N TYR A 210 -18.01 10.70 -8.95
CA TYR A 210 -18.30 9.94 -7.74
C TYR A 210 -19.20 8.74 -8.03
N ASN A 211 -18.66 7.54 -7.80
CA ASN A 211 -19.34 6.27 -7.92
C ASN A 211 -18.50 5.18 -7.23
N ILE A 212 -18.98 3.92 -7.26
CA ILE A 212 -18.27 2.80 -6.64
C ILE A 212 -16.87 2.55 -7.23
N LYS A 213 -16.63 2.86 -8.51
CA LYS A 213 -15.29 2.74 -9.13
C LYS A 213 -14.34 3.79 -8.57
N TRP A 214 -14.80 5.04 -8.41
CA TRP A 214 -14.02 6.10 -7.76
C TRP A 214 -13.73 5.77 -6.29
N LEU A 215 -14.69 5.21 -5.55
CA LEU A 215 -14.43 4.71 -4.20
C LEU A 215 -13.38 3.58 -4.18
N LYS A 216 -13.39 2.70 -5.18
CA LYS A 216 -12.39 1.61 -5.32
C LYS A 216 -10.98 2.15 -5.58
N THR A 217 -10.83 3.17 -6.42
CA THR A 217 -9.51 3.79 -6.69
C THR A 217 -8.90 4.45 -5.44
N HIS A 218 -9.73 4.81 -4.47
CA HIS A 218 -9.31 5.44 -3.21
C HIS A 218 -9.39 4.51 -1.99
N GLY A 219 -9.56 3.20 -2.18
CA GLY A 219 -9.60 2.25 -1.06
C GLY A 219 -10.84 2.33 -0.15
N LEU A 220 -11.87 3.09 -0.57
CA LEU A 220 -13.10 3.32 0.19
C LEU A 220 -14.24 2.35 -0.15
N ALA A 221 -14.06 1.50 -1.17
CA ALA A 221 -15.10 0.55 -1.60
C ALA A 221 -15.49 -0.44 -0.49
N SER A 222 -14.53 -0.96 0.29
CA SER A 222 -14.82 -1.85 1.41
C SER A 222 -15.61 -1.16 2.52
N ALA A 223 -15.29 0.11 2.81
CA ALA A 223 -16.03 0.91 3.78
C ALA A 223 -17.48 1.10 3.32
N CYS A 224 -17.65 1.46 2.04
CA CYS A 224 -18.97 1.61 1.41
C CYS A 224 -19.79 0.31 1.47
N GLN A 225 -19.14 -0.84 1.23
CA GLN A 225 -19.77 -2.15 1.31
C GLN A 225 -20.27 -2.46 2.72
N ILE A 226 -19.39 -2.36 3.72
CA ILE A 226 -19.65 -2.79 5.10
C ILE A 226 -20.73 -1.91 5.75
N ILE A 227 -20.66 -0.59 5.56
CA ILE A 227 -21.48 0.35 6.33
C ILE A 227 -22.74 0.78 5.55
N TRP A 228 -22.65 0.90 4.21
CA TRP A 228 -23.75 1.41 3.38
C TRP A 228 -24.28 0.39 2.36
N GLY A 229 -23.87 -0.88 2.45
CA GLY A 229 -24.39 -1.95 1.60
C GLY A 229 -24.08 -1.73 0.11
N ASN A 230 -22.87 -1.27 -0.21
CA ASN A 230 -22.46 -0.92 -1.59
C ASN A 230 -23.29 0.21 -2.22
N SER A 231 -23.81 1.13 -1.41
CA SER A 231 -24.46 2.35 -1.91
C SER A 231 -23.55 3.58 -1.73
N PRO A 232 -22.84 4.00 -2.81
CA PRO A 232 -22.09 5.26 -2.80
C PRO A 232 -22.99 6.44 -2.43
N PHE A 233 -24.22 6.49 -2.95
CA PHE A 233 -25.13 7.59 -2.66
C PHE A 233 -25.46 7.71 -1.17
N ARG A 234 -25.74 6.59 -0.47
CA ARG A 234 -25.98 6.64 0.99
C ARG A 234 -24.75 7.14 1.74
N MET A 235 -23.55 6.74 1.32
CA MET A 235 -22.29 7.19 1.94
C MET A 235 -22.08 8.70 1.79
N ILE A 236 -22.22 9.25 0.58
CA ILE A 236 -22.05 10.70 0.35
C ILE A 236 -23.19 11.52 0.95
N ASN A 237 -24.41 10.99 1.00
CA ASN A 237 -25.53 11.66 1.65
C ASN A 237 -25.38 11.69 3.17
N ASP A 238 -24.72 10.69 3.78
CA ASP A 238 -24.37 10.76 5.20
C ASP A 238 -23.31 11.84 5.49
N LEU A 239 -22.34 12.01 4.57
CA LEU A 239 -21.31 13.06 4.68
C LEU A 239 -21.88 14.47 4.47
N TYR A 240 -22.65 14.64 3.39
CA TYR A 240 -23.25 15.92 2.99
C TYR A 240 -24.77 15.80 2.97
N ARG A 241 -25.38 15.74 4.17
CA ARG A 241 -26.82 15.55 4.35
C ARG A 241 -27.66 16.44 3.45
N ASN A 242 -28.45 15.81 2.59
CA ASN A 242 -29.41 16.46 1.69
C ASN A 242 -28.80 17.49 0.71
N ARG A 243 -27.47 17.51 0.56
CA ARG A 243 -26.79 18.43 -0.36
C ARG A 243 -26.96 18.03 -1.83
N PHE A 244 -27.09 16.73 -2.08
CA PHE A 244 -27.20 16.16 -3.42
C PHE A 244 -28.43 15.28 -3.53
N LYS A 245 -29.02 15.24 -4.72
CA LYS A 245 -30.01 14.25 -5.11
C LYS A 245 -29.34 13.12 -5.89
N GLU A 246 -29.85 11.91 -5.71
CA GLU A 246 -29.25 10.71 -6.30
C GLU A 246 -29.20 10.77 -7.84
N TRP A 247 -30.19 11.40 -8.47
CA TRP A 247 -30.24 11.62 -9.92
C TRP A 247 -29.30 12.70 -10.46
N GLU A 248 -28.67 13.49 -9.60
CA GLU A 248 -27.67 14.46 -10.04
C GLU A 248 -26.33 13.81 -10.39
N PHE A 249 -26.04 12.63 -9.82
CA PHE A 249 -24.84 11.88 -10.12
C PHE A 249 -24.89 11.27 -11.52
N ARG A 250 -23.72 11.09 -12.14
CA ARG A 250 -23.60 10.50 -13.49
C ARG A 250 -24.26 9.13 -13.63
N VAL A 251 -24.29 8.35 -12.55
CA VAL A 251 -24.86 7.00 -12.54
C VAL A 251 -25.83 6.87 -11.37
N THR A 252 -27.11 6.63 -11.68
CA THR A 252 -28.11 6.19 -10.70
C THR A 252 -28.08 4.65 -10.57
N PRO A 253 -28.22 4.08 -9.37
CA PRO A 253 -28.27 2.62 -9.19
C PRO A 253 -29.37 1.94 -9.98
N VAL A 254 -29.16 0.66 -10.30
CA VAL A 254 -30.19 -0.19 -10.90
C VAL A 254 -31.40 -0.27 -9.96
N GLY A 255 -32.61 -0.17 -10.51
CA GLY A 255 -33.85 -0.16 -9.73
C GLY A 255 -34.14 1.15 -9.00
N TYR A 256 -33.28 2.18 -9.14
CA TYR A 256 -33.52 3.48 -8.51
C TYR A 256 -34.82 4.14 -8.98
N TRP A 257 -35.01 4.20 -10.31
CA TRP A 257 -36.07 4.97 -10.94
C TRP A 257 -37.43 4.28 -10.79
N SER A 258 -38.43 5.05 -10.36
CA SER A 258 -39.86 4.77 -10.52
C SER A 258 -40.51 5.93 -11.26
N LYS A 259 -41.72 5.76 -11.80
CA LYS A 259 -42.50 6.89 -12.39
C LYS A 259 -42.55 8.09 -11.45
N ARG A 260 -42.87 7.85 -10.17
CA ARG A 260 -42.95 8.90 -9.13
C ARG A 260 -41.62 9.65 -8.97
N LYS A 261 -40.52 8.93 -8.78
CA LYS A 261 -39.19 9.55 -8.61
C LYS A 261 -38.74 10.30 -9.86
N ALA A 262 -39.07 9.80 -11.05
CA ALA A 262 -38.77 10.47 -12.31
C ALA A 262 -39.49 11.82 -12.44
N LEU A 263 -40.77 11.88 -12.08
CA LEU A 263 -41.54 13.13 -12.06
C LEU A 263 -41.05 14.07 -10.95
N GLU A 264 -40.69 13.56 -9.78
CA GLU A 264 -40.09 14.34 -8.69
C GLU A 264 -38.76 14.98 -9.14
N ALA A 265 -37.88 14.20 -9.77
CA ALA A 265 -36.61 14.70 -10.31
C ALA A 265 -36.83 15.75 -11.41
N LEU A 266 -37.81 15.54 -12.28
CA LEU A 266 -38.18 16.49 -13.32
C LEU A 266 -38.69 17.80 -12.73
N ARG A 267 -39.62 17.72 -11.77
CA ARG A 267 -40.17 18.88 -11.05
C ARG A 267 -39.05 19.69 -10.42
N TRP A 268 -38.22 19.03 -9.63
CA TRP A 268 -37.09 19.69 -8.95
C TRP A 268 -36.11 20.33 -9.95
N THR A 269 -35.86 19.68 -11.09
CA THR A 269 -34.97 20.23 -12.13
C THR A 269 -35.54 21.52 -12.72
N ILE A 270 -36.85 21.57 -12.99
CA ILE A 270 -37.53 22.72 -13.58
C ILE A 270 -37.69 23.84 -12.56
N GLU A 271 -38.24 23.53 -11.39
CA GLU A 271 -38.72 24.50 -10.41
C GLU A 271 -37.59 25.00 -9.50
N GLU A 272 -36.67 24.13 -9.09
CA GLU A 272 -35.66 24.45 -8.07
C GLU A 272 -34.26 24.67 -8.67
N LYS A 273 -33.82 23.75 -9.52
CA LYS A 273 -32.45 23.79 -10.07
C LYS A 273 -32.28 24.87 -11.11
N GLU A 274 -33.13 24.86 -12.13
CA GLU A 274 -33.04 25.78 -13.27
C GLU A 274 -33.99 26.98 -13.14
N LYS A 275 -34.97 26.90 -12.23
CA LYS A 275 -35.98 27.94 -11.95
C LYS A 275 -36.63 28.50 -13.22
N LEU A 276 -37.03 27.61 -14.11
CA LEU A 276 -37.51 27.98 -15.44
C LEU A 276 -38.94 28.50 -15.37
N SER A 277 -39.16 29.70 -15.91
CA SER A 277 -40.52 30.13 -16.27
C SER A 277 -41.08 29.26 -17.38
N GLU A 278 -42.41 29.26 -17.54
CA GLU A 278 -43.09 28.47 -18.56
C GLU A 278 -42.59 28.78 -19.99
N LYS A 279 -42.40 30.06 -20.30
CA LYS A 279 -41.85 30.52 -21.59
C LYS A 279 -40.42 30.02 -21.81
N GLN A 280 -39.58 29.98 -20.77
CA GLN A 280 -38.22 29.46 -20.87
C GLN A 280 -38.21 27.94 -21.00
N LEU A 281 -39.05 27.25 -20.24
CA LEU A 281 -39.22 25.80 -20.29
C LEU A 281 -39.55 25.36 -21.71
N LEU A 282 -40.61 25.92 -22.32
CA LEU A 282 -41.00 25.58 -23.70
C LEU A 282 -39.90 25.82 -24.75
N LYS A 283 -39.00 26.78 -24.51
CA LYS A 283 -37.87 27.07 -25.41
C LYS A 283 -36.77 26.01 -25.35
N VAL A 284 -36.54 25.38 -24.20
CA VAL A 284 -35.42 24.47 -23.96
C VAL A 284 -35.84 23.00 -23.84
N PHE A 285 -37.10 22.74 -23.50
CA PHE A 285 -37.59 21.42 -23.14
C PHE A 285 -37.71 20.50 -24.35
N ASN A 286 -36.71 19.63 -24.50
CA ASN A 286 -36.65 18.59 -25.53
C ASN A 286 -35.83 17.41 -25.01
N GLN A 287 -35.72 16.35 -25.83
CA GLN A 287 -34.96 15.15 -25.46
C GLN A 287 -33.49 15.45 -25.13
N LYS A 288 -32.83 16.34 -25.89
CA LYS A 288 -31.43 16.73 -25.63
C LYS A 288 -31.28 17.41 -24.27
N TRP A 289 -32.22 18.27 -23.89
CA TRP A 289 -32.25 18.91 -22.57
C TRP A 289 -32.46 17.89 -21.45
N LEU A 290 -33.39 16.94 -21.59
CA LEU A 290 -33.59 15.87 -20.62
C LEU A 290 -32.36 14.96 -20.46
N ILE A 291 -31.65 14.66 -21.56
CA ILE A 291 -30.37 13.94 -21.52
C ILE A 291 -29.32 14.75 -20.75
N LYS A 292 -29.20 16.05 -21.02
CA LYS A 292 -28.29 16.96 -20.30
C LYS A 292 -28.59 17.00 -18.80
N GLN A 293 -29.87 16.89 -18.41
CA GLN A 293 -30.31 16.83 -17.02
C GLN A 293 -30.26 15.42 -16.41
N LYS A 294 -29.63 14.43 -17.09
CA LYS A 294 -29.48 13.04 -16.62
C LYS A 294 -30.81 12.28 -16.44
N LEU A 295 -31.87 12.67 -17.16
CA LEU A 295 -33.21 12.08 -17.11
C LEU A 295 -33.55 11.14 -18.28
N TRP A 296 -32.55 10.74 -19.08
CA TRP A 296 -32.77 9.85 -20.23
C TRP A 296 -33.33 8.47 -19.85
N THR A 297 -32.72 7.83 -18.85
CA THR A 297 -33.13 6.48 -18.40
C THR A 297 -34.60 6.43 -18.01
N PRO A 298 -35.10 7.28 -17.08
CA PRO A 298 -36.52 7.25 -16.74
C PRO A 298 -37.43 7.65 -17.91
N LEU A 299 -37.01 8.61 -18.75
CA LEU A 299 -37.75 9.01 -19.95
C LEU A 299 -38.00 7.80 -20.88
N LYS A 300 -36.94 7.03 -21.16
CA LYS A 300 -37.02 5.83 -22.01
C LYS A 300 -37.87 4.74 -21.36
N CYS A 301 -37.68 4.47 -20.08
CA CYS A 301 -38.35 3.39 -19.36
C CYS A 301 -39.87 3.60 -19.21
N TYR A 302 -40.31 4.83 -18.94
CA TYR A 302 -41.69 5.09 -18.50
C TYR A 302 -42.55 5.85 -19.51
N TRP A 303 -41.93 6.57 -20.45
CA TRP A 303 -42.61 7.40 -21.45
C TRP A 303 -42.12 7.12 -22.88
N LYS A 304 -41.53 5.93 -23.11
CA LYS A 304 -41.05 5.48 -24.43
C LYS A 304 -40.13 6.48 -25.14
N GLY A 305 -39.41 7.31 -24.38
CA GLY A 305 -38.54 8.32 -24.95
C GLY A 305 -39.21 9.65 -25.34
N SER A 306 -40.50 9.86 -25.04
CA SER A 306 -41.23 11.08 -25.40
C SER A 306 -41.16 12.16 -24.33
N PRO A 307 -40.46 13.30 -24.59
CA PRO A 307 -40.49 14.46 -23.68
C PRO A 307 -41.91 14.96 -23.39
N TYR A 308 -42.78 14.98 -24.40
CA TYR A 308 -44.15 15.48 -24.25
C TYR A 308 -44.94 14.66 -23.22
N GLU A 309 -44.95 13.33 -23.38
CA GLU A 309 -45.66 12.43 -22.46
C GLU A 309 -45.16 12.55 -21.01
N MET A 310 -43.85 12.75 -20.83
CA MET A 310 -43.27 12.96 -19.50
C MET A 310 -43.66 14.33 -18.91
N LEU A 311 -43.76 15.37 -19.73
CA LEU A 311 -44.13 16.72 -19.28
C LEU A 311 -45.61 16.80 -18.88
N ILE A 312 -46.51 16.24 -19.67
CA ILE A 312 -47.94 16.23 -19.34
C ILE A 312 -48.25 15.33 -18.13
N ALA A 313 -47.44 14.29 -17.90
CA ALA A 313 -47.54 13.49 -16.69
C ALA A 313 -47.13 14.29 -15.43
N LEU A 314 -46.28 15.30 -15.57
CA LEU A 314 -45.91 16.21 -14.47
C LEU A 314 -46.93 17.35 -14.30
N TYR A 315 -47.38 17.93 -15.41
CA TYR A 315 -48.33 19.05 -15.46
C TYR A 315 -49.53 18.73 -16.37
N PRO A 316 -50.50 17.96 -15.87
CA PRO A 316 -51.70 17.62 -16.64
C PRO A 316 -52.44 18.87 -17.11
N ASN A 317 -52.93 18.86 -18.34
CA ASN A 317 -53.74 19.93 -18.96
C ASN A 317 -53.07 21.31 -19.07
N ARG A 318 -51.75 21.41 -18.87
CA ARG A 318 -51.01 22.68 -18.93
C ARG A 318 -50.35 22.94 -20.29
N PHE A 319 -50.04 21.89 -21.05
CA PHE A 319 -49.25 21.98 -22.28
C PHE A 319 -49.86 21.13 -23.41
N SER A 320 -49.83 21.66 -24.65
CA SER A 320 -50.20 20.93 -25.87
C SER A 320 -48.97 20.52 -26.68
N LYS A 321 -49.08 19.46 -27.49
CA LYS A 321 -47.95 18.85 -28.20
C LYS A 321 -47.23 19.80 -29.17
N ASN A 322 -47.99 20.67 -29.83
CA ASN A 322 -47.50 21.70 -30.74
C ASN A 322 -46.71 22.84 -30.06
N MET A 323 -46.78 22.97 -28.72
CA MET A 323 -46.01 23.98 -27.98
C MET A 323 -44.54 23.58 -27.78
N LEU A 324 -44.19 22.30 -27.92
CA LEU A 324 -42.83 21.80 -27.69
C LEU A 324 -42.00 21.76 -28.98
N LYS A 325 -40.77 22.24 -28.89
CA LYS A 325 -39.81 22.19 -30.01
C LYS A 325 -39.47 20.73 -30.37
N GLY A 326 -39.62 20.38 -31.65
CA GLY A 326 -39.30 19.05 -32.21
C GLY A 326 -40.49 18.12 -32.39
N TYR A 327 -41.72 18.60 -32.16
CA TYR A 327 -42.98 17.88 -32.40
C TYR A 327 -43.86 18.55 -33.48
N ILE A 328 -43.24 19.37 -34.34
CA ILE A 328 -43.85 19.99 -35.53
C ILE A 328 -43.55 19.11 -36.73
#